data_AF-A0A368H3D0-F1
#
_entry.id   AF-A0A368H3D0-F1
#
_cell.length_a   1.000
_cell.length_b   1.000
_cell.length_c   1.000
_cell.angle_alpha   90.00
_cell.angle_beta   90.00
_cell.angle_gamma   90.00
#
_symmetry.space_group_name_H-M   'P 1'
#
loop_
_entity.id
_entity.type
_entity.pdbx_description
1 polymer ?
#
loop_
_entity_poly.entity_id
_entity_poly.type
_entity_poly.pdbx_seq_one_letter_code
_entity_poly.pdbx_strand_id
1 'polypeptide(L)'
;MMNATLFSINPNFDEVIIGALYLLISMPIIPLYILLLYVFSTDKELLPNTQYRILKQISFLDFGQLLFHVLTGIFILFPEVQTKADGFVRVSKYVSILFLSE
;
A
#
# COMPACT_ATOMS: atom_id res chain seq x y z
N MET A 1 17.79 14.04 -26.33
CA MET A 1 17.37 13.29 -25.12
C MET A 1 15.91 13.61 -24.88
N MET A 2 15.00 12.62 -24.94
CA MET A 2 13.61 12.84 -24.56
C MET A 2 13.55 13.17 -23.07
N ASN A 3 12.92 14.28 -22.69
CA ASN A 3 12.64 14.60 -21.29
C ASN A 3 11.62 13.59 -20.75
N ALA A 4 12.08 12.60 -19.99
CA ALA A 4 11.20 11.70 -19.28
C ALA A 4 10.39 12.48 -18.24
N THR A 5 9.06 12.39 -18.35
CA THR A 5 8.14 13.00 -17.38
C THR A 5 8.03 12.11 -16.14
N LEU A 6 7.55 12.66 -15.03
CA LEU A 6 7.41 11.92 -13.76
C LEU A 6 6.56 10.65 -13.92
N PHE A 7 5.56 10.67 -14.81
CA PHE A 7 4.65 9.56 -15.09
C PHE A 7 4.99 8.84 -16.40
N SER A 8 6.29 8.77 -16.74
CA SER A 8 6.74 7.92 -17.85
C SER A 8 6.56 6.45 -17.45
N ILE A 9 5.78 5.71 -18.24
CA ILE A 9 5.51 4.29 -17.99
C ILE A 9 6.82 3.50 -18.13
N ASN A 10 6.99 2.51 -17.27
CA ASN A 10 8.11 1.60 -17.30
C ASN A 10 8.26 0.93 -18.69
N PRO A 11 9.44 0.99 -19.33
CA PRO A 11 9.65 0.35 -20.63
C PRO A 11 9.62 -1.19 -20.56
N ASN A 12 9.80 -1.77 -19.36
CA ASN A 12 9.70 -3.21 -19.14
C ASN A 12 8.24 -3.63 -18.96
N PHE A 13 7.71 -4.41 -19.90
CA PHE A 13 6.32 -4.86 -19.89
C PHE A 13 5.96 -5.73 -18.68
N ASP A 14 6.89 -6.57 -18.20
CA ASP A 14 6.65 -7.43 -17.04
C ASP A 14 6.47 -6.59 -15.76
N GLU A 15 7.27 -5.52 -15.62
CA GLU A 15 7.15 -4.57 -14.52
C GLU A 15 5.83 -3.79 -14.61
N VAL A 16 5.39 -3.41 -15.82
CA VAL A 16 4.07 -2.79 -16.00
C VAL A 16 2.95 -3.72 -15.53
N ILE A 17 3.00 -5.01 -15.86
CA ILE A 17 2.03 -6.00 -15.37
C ILE A 17 2.06 -6.07 -13.85
N ILE A 18 3.24 -6.21 -13.24
CA ILE A 18 3.38 -6.30 -11.78
C ILE A 18 2.81 -5.06 -11.11
N GLY A 19 3.19 -3.87 -11.55
CA GLY A 19 2.70 -2.61 -10.97
C GLY A 19 1.19 -2.43 -11.14
N ALA A 20 0.64 -2.83 -12.30
CA ALA A 20 -0.80 -2.84 -12.53
C ALA A 20 -1.54 -3.82 -11.61
N LEU A 21 -1.02 -5.03 -11.41
CA LEU A 21 -1.60 -6.02 -10.48
C LEU A 21 -1.61 -5.50 -9.05
N TYR A 22 -0.51 -4.90 -8.59
CA TYR A 22 -0.43 -4.26 -7.28
C TYR A 22 -1.54 -3.23 -7.11
N LEU A 23 -1.77 -2.34 -8.09
CA LEU A 23 -2.82 -1.33 -8.03
C LEU A 23 -4.23 -1.91 -8.12
N LEU A 24 -4.48 -2.80 -9.08
CA LEU A 24 -5.81 -3.35 -9.36
C LEU A 24 -6.33 -4.19 -8.21
N ILE A 25 -5.45 -4.88 -7.48
CA ILE A 25 -5.83 -5.67 -6.31
C ILE A 25 -5.99 -4.77 -5.08
N SER A 26 -5.03 -3.87 -4.82
CA SER A 26 -5.01 -3.14 -3.55
C SER A 26 -6.05 -2.02 -3.47
N MET A 27 -6.27 -1.26 -4.54
CA MET A 27 -7.17 -0.10 -4.52
C MET A 27 -8.63 -0.47 -4.19
N PRO A 28 -9.23 -1.52 -4.76
CA PRO A 28 -10.60 -1.92 -4.40
C PRO A 28 -10.75 -2.44 -2.96
N ILE A 29 -9.67 -2.90 -2.33
CA ILE A 29 -9.67 -3.46 -0.98
C ILE A 29 -9.64 -2.35 0.08
N ILE A 30 -9.11 -1.16 -0.25
CA ILE A 30 -9.01 -0.01 0.68
C ILE A 30 -10.37 0.37 1.31
N PRO A 31 -11.47 0.56 0.54
CA PRO A 31 -12.78 0.87 1.13
C PRO A 31 -13.27 -0.18 2.14
N LEU A 32 -12.95 -1.45 1.91
CA LEU A 32 -13.33 -2.54 2.80
C LEU A 32 -12.58 -2.45 4.15
N TYR A 33 -11.28 -2.18 4.13
CA TYR A 33 -10.51 -1.96 5.37
C TYR A 33 -10.97 -0.71 6.12
N ILE A 34 -11.30 0.37 5.40
CA ILE A 34 -11.83 1.59 6.03
C ILE A 34 -13.13 1.26 6.78
N LEU A 35 -14.05 0.52 6.15
CA LEU A 35 -15.29 0.10 6.78
C LEU A 35 -15.04 -0.82 7.98
N LEU A 36 -14.14 -1.79 7.85
CA LEU A 36 -13.80 -2.74 8.91
C LEU A 36 -13.21 -2.03 10.13
N LEU A 37 -12.24 -1.15 9.92
CA LEU A 37 -11.61 -0.36 10.98
C LEU A 37 -12.59 0.60 11.64
N TYR A 38 -13.52 1.18 10.86
CA TYR A 38 -14.61 1.99 11.39
C TYR A 38 -15.50 1.19 12.34
N VAL A 39 -15.95 0.00 11.93
CA VAL A 39 -16.80 -0.87 12.77
C VAL A 39 -16.07 -1.24 14.07
N PHE A 40 -14.82 -1.70 13.99
CA PHE A 40 -14.02 -2.03 15.18
C PHE A 40 -13.72 -0.83 16.10
N SER A 41 -13.83 0.39 15.59
CA SER A 41 -13.57 1.61 16.35
C SER A 41 -14.83 2.25 16.94
N THR A 42 -16.01 1.91 16.43
CA THR A 42 -17.27 2.59 16.78
C THR A 42 -18.29 1.67 17.45
N ASP A 43 -18.20 0.36 17.23
CA ASP A 43 -19.13 -0.59 17.81
C ASP A 43 -18.86 -0.79 19.31
N LYS A 44 -19.87 -0.45 20.12
CA LYS A 44 -19.79 -0.46 21.59
C LYS A 44 -19.77 -1.86 22.19
N GLU A 45 -20.23 -2.87 21.46
CA GLU A 45 -20.20 -4.27 21.88
C GLU A 45 -18.85 -4.92 21.56
N LEU A 46 -18.22 -4.51 20.46
CA LEU A 46 -16.91 -5.03 20.03
C LEU A 46 -15.74 -4.40 20.79
N LEU A 47 -15.80 -3.10 21.11
CA LEU A 47 -14.73 -2.36 21.80
C LEU A 47 -14.22 -2.98 23.11
N PRO A 48 -15.07 -3.45 24.04
CA PRO A 48 -14.60 -4.05 25.29
C PRO A 48 -14.01 -5.46 25.10
N ASN A 49 -14.25 -6.10 23.96
CA ASN A 49 -13.77 -7.45 23.71
C ASN A 49 -12.29 -7.43 23.25
N THR A 50 -11.43 -8.10 24.02
CA THR A 50 -9.99 -8.20 23.76
C THR A 50 -9.66 -8.78 22.38
N GLN A 51 -10.43 -9.76 21.88
CA GLN A 51 -10.20 -10.36 20.56
C GLN A 51 -10.40 -9.33 19.45
N TYR A 52 -11.47 -8.54 19.52
CA TYR A 52 -11.74 -7.49 18.53
C TYR A 52 -10.76 -6.32 18.62
N ARG A 53 -10.22 -6.03 19.81
CA ARG A 53 -9.14 -5.05 19.96
C ARG A 53 -7.85 -5.49 19.26
N ILE A 54 -7.48 -6.77 19.38
CA ILE A 54 -6.34 -7.36 18.68
C ILE A 54 -6.61 -7.36 17.16
N LEU A 55 -7.80 -7.79 16.75
CA LEU A 55 -8.18 -7.81 15.34
C LEU A 55 -8.12 -6.42 14.71
N LYS A 56 -8.57 -5.38 15.42
CA LYS A 56 -8.41 -3.98 15.00
C LYS A 56 -6.95 -3.60 14.77
N GLN A 57 -6.04 -4.00 15.67
CA GLN A 57 -4.62 -3.69 15.53
C GLN A 57 -4.03 -4.40 14.31
N ILE A 58 -4.33 -5.69 14.11
CA ILE A 58 -3.89 -6.45 12.94
C ILE A 58 -4.44 -5.82 11.66
N SER A 59 -5.74 -5.55 11.60
CA SER A 59 -6.37 -4.90 10.44
C SER A 59 -5.81 -3.51 10.17
N PHE A 60 -5.33 -2.78 11.19
CA PHE A 60 -4.70 -1.47 11.00
C PHE A 60 -3.30 -1.61 10.37
N LEU A 61 -2.50 -2.57 10.83
CA LEU A 61 -1.19 -2.85 10.25
C LEU A 61 -1.32 -3.33 8.79
N ASP A 62 -2.27 -4.23 8.55
CA ASP A 62 -2.58 -4.78 7.23
C ASP A 62 -3.13 -3.71 6.27
N PHE A 63 -3.97 -2.79 6.77
CA PHE A 63 -4.35 -1.60 6.01
C PHE A 63 -3.14 -0.72 5.66
N GLY A 64 -2.19 -0.55 6.58
CA GLY A 64 -0.93 0.14 6.31
C GLY A 64 -0.15 -0.55 5.18
N GLN A 65 0.00 -1.87 5.23
CA GLN A 65 0.65 -2.68 4.20
C GLN A 65 -0.04 -2.52 2.83
N LEU A 66 -1.37 -2.49 2.81
CA LEU A 66 -2.17 -2.27 1.61
C LEU A 66 -1.85 -0.91 0.94
N LEU A 67 -1.65 0.14 1.73
CA LEU A 67 -1.24 1.45 1.20
C LEU A 67 0.17 1.41 0.59
N PHE A 68 1.09 0.63 1.19
CA PHE A 68 2.43 0.44 0.62
C PHE A 68 2.42 -0.40 -0.66
N HIS A 69 1.47 -1.33 -0.82
CA HIS A 69 1.25 -2.02 -2.09
C HIS A 69 0.82 -1.04 -3.20
N VAL A 70 -0.07 -0.08 -2.89
CA VAL A 70 -0.44 0.98 -3.85
C VAL A 70 0.80 1.80 -4.25
N LEU A 71 1.57 2.28 -3.27
CA LEU A 71 2.77 3.09 -3.52
C LEU A 71 3.81 2.32 -4.34
N THR A 72 4.03 1.05 -4.01
CA THR A 72 4.96 0.17 -4.74
C THR A 72 4.49 -0.03 -6.18
N GLY A 73 3.19 -0.24 -6.41
CA GLY A 73 2.62 -0.31 -7.76
C GLY A 73 2.88 0.96 -8.57
N ILE A 74 2.73 2.14 -7.97
CA ILE A 74 3.05 3.44 -8.59
C ILE A 74 4.54 3.51 -8.94
N PHE A 75 5.42 3.12 -8.01
CA PHE A 75 6.87 3.18 -8.24
C PHE A 75 7.32 2.24 -9.37
N ILE A 76 6.75 1.04 -9.44
CA ILE A 76 7.05 0.08 -10.50
C ILE A 76 6.55 0.59 -11.85
N LEU A 77 5.32 1.15 -11.90
CA LEU A 77 4.75 1.69 -13.14
C LEU A 77 5.48 2.93 -13.64
N PHE A 78 5.96 3.78 -12.73
CA PHE A 78 6.58 5.06 -13.04
C PHE A 78 7.98 5.15 -12.40
N PRO A 79 9.00 4.53 -13.01
CA PRO A 79 10.35 4.45 -12.42
C PRO A 79 10.98 5.82 -12.18
N GLU A 80 10.61 6.84 -12.94
CA GLU A 80 11.07 8.23 -12.74
C GLU A 80 10.60 8.85 -11.41
N VAL A 81 9.56 8.29 -10.77
CA VAL A 81 9.19 8.65 -9.40
C VAL A 81 10.26 8.18 -8.42
N GLN A 82 10.84 7.00 -8.65
CA GLN A 82 11.89 6.45 -7.79
C GLN A 82 13.17 7.29 -7.86
N THR A 83 13.54 7.75 -9.05
CA THR A 83 14.76 8.56 -9.25
C THR A 83 14.63 9.94 -8.62
N LYS A 84 13.44 10.56 -8.70
CA LYS A 84 13.19 11.91 -8.18
C LYS A 84 12.82 11.96 -6.70
N ALA A 85 12.32 10.86 -6.14
CA ALA A 85 11.89 10.76 -4.75
C ALA A 85 12.63 9.64 -3.97
N ASP A 86 13.91 9.39 -4.29
CA ASP A 86 14.70 8.27 -3.75
C ASP A 86 14.65 8.18 -2.21
N GLY A 87 14.72 9.31 -1.50
CA GLY A 87 14.60 9.33 -0.03
C GLY A 87 13.25 8.79 0.47
N PHE A 88 12.15 9.17 -0.18
CA PHE A 88 10.81 8.68 0.15
C PHE A 88 10.65 7.20 -0.21
N VAL A 89 11.15 6.78 -1.38
CA VAL A 89 11.11 5.38 -1.82
C VAL A 89 11.90 4.46 -0.88
N ARG A 90 13.06 4.91 -0.39
CA ARG A 90 13.85 4.16 0.59
C ARG A 90 13.10 3.99 1.90
N VAL A 91 12.53 5.08 2.44
CA VAL A 91 11.73 5.02 3.67
C VAL A 91 10.53 4.11 3.48
N SER A 92 9.79 4.23 2.37
CA SER A 92 8.65 3.36 2.11
C SER A 92 9.06 1.91 1.99
N LYS A 93 10.24 1.60 1.42
CA LYS A 93 10.74 0.22 1.32
C LYS A 93 11.08 -0.37 2.69
N TYR A 94 11.75 0.38 3.56
CA TYR A 94 12.04 -0.08 4.93
C TYR A 94 10.78 -0.25 5.77
N VAL A 95 9.85 0.69 5.65
CA VAL A 95 8.56 0.61 6.33
C VAL A 95 7.76 -0.57 5.79
N SER A 96 7.75 -0.77 4.47
CA SER A 96 7.09 -1.91 3.86
C SER A 96 7.70 -3.24 4.32
N ILE A 97 9.02 -3.36 4.50
CA ILE A 97 9.66 -4.55 5.10
C ILE A 97 9.18 -4.81 6.53
N LEU A 98 8.95 -3.78 7.35
CA LEU A 98 8.36 -3.93 8.69
C LEU A 98 6.94 -4.48 8.65
N PHE A 99 6.23 -4.30 7.54
CA PHE A 99 4.87 -4.82 7.31
C PHE A 99 4.84 -6.09 6.42
N LEU A 100 5.91 -6.39 5.68
CA LEU A 100 6.03 -7.48 4.68
C LEU A 100 6.93 -8.63 5.14
N SER A 101 7.36 -8.67 6.41
CA SER A 101 8.11 -9.82 6.92
C SER A 101 7.17 -11.03 7.10
N GLU A 102 6.83 -11.67 5.99
CA GLU A 102 6.51 -13.10 5.96
C GLU A 102 7.80 -13.92 5.81
#